data_AF-A0A2H3IRQ6-F1
#
_entry.id   AF-A0A2H3IRQ6-F1
#
_cell.length_a   1.000
_cell.length_b   1.000
_cell.length_c   1.000
_cell.angle_alpha   90.00
_cell.angle_beta   90.00
_cell.angle_gamma   90.00
#
_symmetry.space_group_name_H-M   'P 1'
#
loop_
_entity.id
_entity.type
_entity.pdbx_description
1 polymer ?
#
loop_
_entity_poly.entity_id
_entity_poly.type
_entity_poly.pdbx_seq_one_letter_code
_entity_poly.pdbx_strand_id
1 'polypeptide(L)'
;MILFHISVPPREAKDVAGELNDILDQCLRQFEDLKYMVDGYVKLLSSTSTYRNLLQSSVTAFQWFAYIKDTFGALLTERDCVLTEHPFDLSVTGLRSTLQTVENFVDADVPLVCQRAVLLIYRILRQTAKVKQIVRNTEITGGSSQLVSALDLAISFVEEFNHTYDGFRNRCMADFESLSSTSKLSFGYLVLFWSLGTLTLAEQIGRARNSCLRQETNFIELAGGKGNQHEAAAISSVIAISKHIADMSTENASFSVSGDSGMKLPFISHHASLAPIVAVLSKSIDHVIQRIVDSETPDDGVNWMLSIKPVLSCLLDMRSTVAGSQSIQAPLSRLLAFHGDLLMECWTIDDFAELLD
;
A
#
# COMPACT_ATOMS: atom_id res chain seq x y z
N MET A 1 -3.55 6.75 15.63
CA MET A 1 -2.24 7.34 15.28
C MET A 1 -1.37 6.23 14.73
N ILE A 2 -1.20 6.20 13.41
CA ILE A 2 -0.57 5.09 12.72
C ILE A 2 0.85 5.54 12.34
N LEU A 3 1.83 5.08 13.12
CA LEU A 3 3.25 5.42 13.02
C LEU A 3 3.94 4.46 12.05
N PHE A 4 4.08 4.86 10.79
CA PHE A 4 5.02 4.20 9.88
C PHE A 4 6.25 5.08 9.68
N HIS A 5 7.33 4.53 9.11
CA HIS A 5 8.60 5.22 8.74
C HIS A 5 8.93 6.58 9.40
N ILE A 6 9.34 6.57 10.67
CA ILE A 6 9.89 7.78 11.33
C ILE A 6 11.37 8.03 10.98
N SER A 7 12.02 7.13 10.26
CA SER A 7 13.43 7.27 9.89
C SER A 7 13.59 7.43 8.39
N VAL A 8 13.92 8.65 8.00
CA VAL A 8 14.46 8.98 6.68
C VAL A 8 15.98 8.82 6.78
N PRO A 9 16.61 7.95 5.97
CA PRO A 9 18.06 7.82 6.00
C PRO A 9 18.70 9.15 5.56
N PRO A 10 19.81 9.59 6.21
CA PRO A 10 20.54 10.78 5.81
C PRO A 10 21.04 10.67 4.36
N ARG A 11 21.26 11.80 3.67
CA ARG A 11 21.56 11.85 2.23
C ARG A 11 22.84 11.10 1.85
N GLU A 12 23.73 10.92 2.83
CA GLU A 12 24.99 10.22 2.77
C GLU A 12 24.82 8.69 2.71
N ALA A 13 23.64 8.15 3.05
CA ALA A 13 23.35 6.72 3.04
C ALA A 13 22.77 6.20 1.69
N LYS A 14 22.89 6.97 0.60
CA LYS A 14 22.31 6.59 -0.71
C LYS A 14 22.93 5.32 -1.32
N ASP A 15 24.19 5.02 -0.99
CA ASP A 15 24.89 3.82 -1.49
C ASP A 15 24.69 2.58 -0.59
N VAL A 16 23.82 2.67 0.41
CA VAL A 16 23.70 1.71 1.52
C VAL A 16 22.45 0.84 1.38
N ALA A 17 21.68 0.91 0.28
CA ALA A 17 20.38 0.22 0.19
C ALA A 17 20.43 -1.30 0.48
N GLY A 18 21.51 -1.98 0.07
CA GLY A 18 21.80 -3.36 0.47
C GLY A 18 22.05 -3.48 1.98
N GLU A 19 22.92 -2.65 2.54
CA GLU A 19 23.23 -2.65 3.97
C GLU A 19 22.03 -2.24 4.84
N LEU A 20 21.08 -1.42 4.35
CA LEU A 20 19.85 -1.06 5.04
C LEU A 20 18.91 -2.26 5.23
N ASN A 21 18.81 -3.12 4.22
CA ASN A 21 18.06 -4.37 4.32
C ASN A 21 18.74 -5.36 5.28
N ASP A 22 20.07 -5.44 5.24
CA ASP A 22 20.85 -6.26 6.16
C ASP A 22 20.73 -5.77 7.62
N ILE A 23 20.75 -4.45 7.83
CA ILE A 23 20.51 -3.83 9.14
C ILE A 23 19.10 -4.15 9.63
N LEU A 24 18.09 -4.05 8.77
CA LEU A 24 16.72 -4.41 9.14
C LEU A 24 16.63 -5.88 9.55
N ASP A 25 17.23 -6.79 8.79
CA ASP A 25 17.27 -8.23 9.10
C ASP A 25 17.95 -8.50 10.44
N GLN A 26 19.07 -7.84 10.69
CA GLN A 26 19.78 -7.95 11.96
C GLN A 26 18.91 -7.45 13.12
N CYS A 27 18.27 -6.29 12.99
CA CYS A 27 17.37 -5.75 14.01
C CYS A 27 16.17 -6.66 14.26
N LEU A 28 15.59 -7.28 13.23
CA LEU A 28 14.46 -8.20 13.37
C LEU A 28 14.86 -9.48 14.09
N ARG A 29 16.02 -10.07 13.78
CA ARG A 29 16.55 -11.25 14.49
C ARG A 29 16.86 -10.93 15.95
N GLN A 30 17.51 -9.79 16.21
CA GLN A 30 17.76 -9.33 17.59
C GLN A 30 16.46 -9.10 18.37
N PHE A 31 15.41 -8.61 17.70
CA PHE A 31 14.10 -8.47 18.31
C PHE A 31 13.47 -9.83 18.67
N GLU A 32 13.61 -10.85 17.82
CA GLU A 32 13.13 -12.21 18.15
C GLU A 32 13.87 -12.79 19.37
N ASP A 33 15.20 -12.60 19.45
CA ASP A 33 16.00 -13.00 20.61
C ASP A 33 15.53 -12.28 21.89
N LEU A 34 15.32 -10.96 21.80
CA LEU A 34 14.80 -10.15 22.92
C LEU A 34 13.41 -10.61 23.36
N LYS A 35 12.51 -10.85 22.40
CA LYS A 35 11.16 -11.37 22.67
C LYS A 35 11.24 -12.70 23.41
N TYR A 36 12.07 -13.63 22.96
CA TYR A 36 12.26 -14.93 23.61
C TYR A 36 12.71 -14.77 25.08
N MET A 37 13.68 -13.88 25.33
CA MET A 37 14.15 -13.59 26.70
C MET A 37 13.06 -12.97 27.57
N VAL A 38 12.31 -12.00 27.04
CA VAL A 38 11.23 -11.34 27.78
C VAL A 38 10.08 -12.32 28.07
N ASP A 39 9.68 -13.15 27.10
CA ASP A 39 8.67 -14.18 27.28
C ASP A 39 9.09 -15.22 28.34
N GLY A 40 10.38 -15.54 28.40
CA GLY A 40 10.95 -16.36 29.46
C GLY A 40 10.83 -15.71 30.85
N TYR A 41 11.19 -14.44 30.97
CA TYR A 41 11.12 -13.70 32.22
C TYR A 41 9.67 -13.45 32.69
N VAL A 42 8.76 -13.14 31.78
CA VAL A 42 7.33 -12.93 32.02
C VAL A 42 6.67 -14.15 32.68
N LYS A 43 7.11 -15.37 32.35
CA LYS A 43 6.61 -16.61 32.96
C LYS A 43 6.96 -16.73 34.45
N LEU A 44 8.02 -16.06 34.91
CA LEU A 44 8.43 -16.04 36.32
C LEU A 44 7.62 -15.04 37.16
N LEU A 45 6.88 -14.13 36.50
CA LEU A 45 6.10 -13.11 37.17
C LEU A 45 4.65 -13.56 37.41
N SER A 46 4.08 -13.18 38.55
CA SER A 46 2.65 -13.38 38.85
C SER A 46 1.77 -12.80 37.73
N SER A 47 0.65 -13.45 37.44
CA SER A 47 -0.35 -12.97 36.48
C SER A 47 -0.95 -11.61 36.84
N THR A 48 -0.86 -11.20 38.11
CA THR A 48 -1.32 -9.89 38.59
C THR A 48 -0.23 -8.82 38.60
N SER A 49 1.01 -9.15 38.19
CA SER A 49 2.13 -8.21 38.21
C SER A 49 2.00 -7.14 37.14
N THR A 50 2.07 -5.86 37.54
CA THR A 50 2.12 -4.72 36.62
C THR A 50 3.33 -4.82 35.67
N TYR A 51 4.49 -5.27 36.16
CA TYR A 51 5.69 -5.44 35.34
C TYR A 51 5.48 -6.49 34.24
N ARG A 52 4.77 -7.58 34.55
CA ARG A 52 4.42 -8.60 33.57
C ARG A 52 3.59 -7.97 32.44
N ASN A 53 2.54 -7.25 32.81
CA ASN A 53 1.63 -6.62 31.84
C ASN A 53 2.36 -5.56 30.99
N LEU A 54 3.22 -4.74 31.60
CA LEU A 54 4.03 -3.73 30.89
C LEU A 54 5.00 -4.37 29.89
N LEU A 55 5.72 -5.43 30.30
CA LEU A 55 6.66 -6.14 29.43
C LEU A 55 5.92 -6.80 28.26
N GLN A 56 4.83 -7.52 28.54
CA GLN A 56 4.02 -8.16 27.50
C GLN A 56 3.43 -7.14 26.52
N SER A 57 2.90 -6.03 27.02
CA SER A 57 2.34 -4.96 26.19
C SER A 57 3.41 -4.30 25.32
N SER A 58 4.60 -4.07 25.88
CA SER A 58 5.73 -3.47 25.16
C SER A 58 6.21 -4.40 24.04
N VAL A 59 6.44 -5.69 24.34
CA VAL A 59 6.83 -6.68 23.33
C VAL A 59 5.77 -6.80 22.24
N THR A 60 4.49 -6.79 22.61
CA THR A 60 3.38 -6.82 21.65
C THR A 60 3.41 -5.60 20.72
N ALA A 61 3.62 -4.40 21.27
CA ALA A 61 3.72 -3.17 20.47
C ALA A 61 4.93 -3.23 19.52
N PHE A 62 6.11 -3.60 20.02
CA PHE A 62 7.30 -3.74 19.18
C PHE A 62 7.13 -4.84 18.12
N GLN A 63 6.46 -5.94 18.44
CA GLN A 63 6.17 -7.01 17.48
C GLN A 63 5.30 -6.49 16.34
N TRP A 64 4.28 -5.68 16.62
CA TRP A 64 3.48 -5.04 15.60
C TRP A 64 4.32 -4.13 14.69
N PHE A 65 5.17 -3.27 15.29
CA PHE A 65 6.05 -2.40 14.50
C PHE A 65 7.05 -3.18 13.64
N ALA A 66 7.69 -4.20 14.22
CA ALA A 66 8.63 -5.07 13.55
C ALA A 66 7.94 -5.79 12.37
N TYR A 67 6.74 -6.33 12.59
CA TYR A 67 5.97 -7.01 11.57
C TYR A 67 5.59 -6.10 10.39
N ILE A 68 5.19 -4.86 10.68
CA ILE A 68 4.85 -3.89 9.64
C ILE A 68 6.08 -3.48 8.84
N LYS A 69 7.21 -3.23 9.54
CA LYS A 69 8.48 -2.89 8.90
C LYS A 69 9.02 -3.99 8.02
N ASP A 70 8.98 -5.23 8.50
CA ASP A 70 9.37 -6.41 7.76
C ASP A 70 8.52 -6.59 6.48
N THR A 71 7.20 -6.38 6.61
CA THR A 71 6.26 -6.48 5.48
C THR A 71 6.50 -5.41 4.42
N PHE A 72 6.63 -4.13 4.79
CA PHE A 72 6.91 -3.08 3.82
C PHE A 72 8.32 -3.21 3.23
N GLY A 73 9.31 -3.64 4.00
CA GLY A 73 10.65 -3.94 3.49
C GLY A 73 10.59 -4.97 2.36
N ALA A 74 9.83 -6.06 2.57
CA ALA A 74 9.68 -7.12 1.56
C ALA A 74 8.82 -6.73 0.36
N LEU A 75 7.78 -5.90 0.54
CA LEU A 75 6.97 -5.43 -0.58
C LEU A 75 7.72 -4.44 -1.48
N LEU A 76 8.43 -3.50 -0.87
CA LEU A 76 9.08 -2.38 -1.57
C LEU A 76 10.44 -2.72 -2.16
N THR A 77 11.05 -3.83 -1.75
CA THR A 77 12.38 -4.27 -2.20
C THR A 77 12.37 -5.75 -2.55
N GLU A 78 13.50 -6.30 -2.99
CA GLU A 78 13.67 -7.75 -3.21
C GLU A 78 14.05 -8.52 -1.93
N ARG A 79 13.87 -7.91 -0.75
CA ARG A 79 14.12 -8.55 0.53
C ARG A 79 13.00 -9.54 0.89
N ASP A 80 13.35 -10.64 1.56
CA ASP A 80 12.37 -11.57 2.11
C ASP A 80 11.89 -11.16 3.51
N CYS A 81 10.69 -11.57 3.85
CA CYS A 81 10.18 -11.45 5.20
C CYS A 81 11.01 -12.33 6.16
N VAL A 82 11.55 -11.75 7.23
CA VAL A 82 12.30 -12.51 8.25
C VAL A 82 11.37 -13.08 9.30
N LEU A 83 10.35 -12.33 9.72
CA LEU A 83 9.46 -12.77 10.79
C LEU A 83 8.50 -13.85 10.28
N THR A 84 8.24 -14.87 11.08
CA THR A 84 7.24 -15.89 10.72
C THR A 84 5.82 -15.36 10.90
N GLU A 85 4.87 -15.87 10.13
CA GLU A 85 3.45 -15.58 10.31
C GLU A 85 3.03 -15.97 11.73
N HIS A 86 2.83 -14.97 12.58
CA HIS A 86 2.14 -15.18 13.84
C HIS A 86 0.67 -14.87 13.58
N PRO A 87 -0.26 -15.79 13.92
CA PRO A 87 -1.66 -15.45 13.95
C PRO A 87 -1.80 -14.39 15.04
N PHE A 88 -1.87 -13.13 14.66
CA PHE A 88 -2.29 -12.09 15.60
C PHE A 88 -3.70 -12.46 16.01
N ASP A 89 -3.82 -12.96 17.24
CA ASP A 89 -5.10 -13.21 17.84
C ASP A 89 -5.81 -11.85 17.95
N LEU A 90 -6.92 -11.75 17.22
CA LEU A 90 -7.74 -10.55 17.03
C LEU A 90 -8.21 -9.91 18.36
N SER A 91 -8.02 -10.59 19.48
CA SER A 91 -8.38 -10.15 20.82
C SER A 91 -7.45 -9.08 21.40
N VAL A 92 -6.19 -9.00 20.96
CA VAL A 92 -5.16 -8.17 21.61
C VAL A 92 -5.26 -6.69 21.23
N THR A 93 -5.83 -6.35 20.09
CA THR A 93 -6.00 -4.96 19.65
C THR A 93 -7.29 -4.31 20.16
N GLY A 94 -8.16 -5.05 20.86
CA GLY A 94 -9.47 -4.54 21.32
C GLY A 94 -10.45 -4.20 20.19
N LEU A 95 -10.07 -4.40 18.93
CA LEU A 95 -10.86 -4.12 17.74
C LEU A 95 -11.77 -5.32 17.46
N ARG A 96 -12.84 -5.47 18.25
CA ARG A 96 -13.93 -6.38 17.87
C ARG A 96 -14.50 -5.90 16.53
N SER A 97 -14.44 -6.77 15.53
CA SER A 97 -15.12 -6.59 14.25
C SER A 97 -16.62 -6.82 14.46
N THR A 98 -17.31 -5.83 15.02
CA THR A 98 -18.76 -5.75 14.83
C THR A 98 -18.98 -5.08 13.48
N LEU A 99 -19.43 -5.87 12.50
CA LEU A 99 -20.01 -5.35 11.26
C LEU A 99 -21.12 -4.36 11.65
N GLN A 100 -20.86 -3.07 11.51
CA GLN A 100 -21.92 -2.08 11.47
C GLN A 100 -22.36 -1.98 10.02
N THR A 101 -23.65 -2.16 9.80
CA THR A 101 -24.29 -1.98 8.50
C THR A 101 -23.97 -0.57 8.00
N VAL A 102 -23.39 -0.49 6.80
CA VAL A 102 -22.83 0.72 6.15
C VAL A 102 -23.86 1.83 5.90
N GLU A 103 -25.14 1.58 6.16
CA GLU A 103 -26.26 2.44 5.77
C GLU A 103 -26.33 3.76 6.57
N ASN A 104 -25.88 3.80 7.84
CA ASN A 104 -25.97 5.00 8.70
C ASN A 104 -24.61 5.44 9.25
N PHE A 105 -23.67 5.72 8.35
CA PHE A 105 -22.33 6.13 8.73
C PHE A 105 -22.20 7.65 8.91
N VAL A 106 -21.62 8.09 10.02
CA VAL A 106 -21.30 9.50 10.30
C VAL A 106 -19.81 9.73 10.07
N ASP A 107 -19.41 10.92 9.57
CA ASP A 107 -18.00 11.26 9.31
C ASP A 107 -17.07 10.96 10.49
N ALA A 108 -17.54 11.17 11.73
CA ALA A 108 -16.78 10.89 12.94
C ALA A 108 -16.35 9.42 13.10
N ASP A 109 -17.05 8.49 12.45
CA ASP A 109 -16.78 7.05 12.51
C ASP A 109 -15.73 6.60 11.46
N VAL A 110 -15.44 7.41 10.43
CA VAL A 110 -14.52 7.08 9.31
C VAL A 110 -13.17 6.59 9.84
N PRO A 111 -12.49 7.29 10.78
CA PRO A 111 -11.18 6.86 11.24
C PRO A 111 -11.21 5.53 11.98
N LEU A 112 -12.29 5.25 12.73
CA LEU A 112 -12.46 4.01 13.49
C LEU A 112 -12.66 2.82 12.55
N VAL A 113 -13.47 2.97 11.50
CA VAL A 113 -13.65 1.92 10.49
C VAL A 113 -12.36 1.67 9.73
N CYS A 114 -11.65 2.73 9.33
CA CYS A 114 -10.33 2.59 8.69
C CYS A 114 -9.36 1.84 9.61
N GLN A 115 -9.33 2.15 10.91
CA GLN A 115 -8.50 1.47 11.89
C GLN A 115 -8.84 -0.03 12.01
N ARG A 116 -10.12 -0.41 11.92
CA ARG A 116 -10.53 -1.82 11.91
C ARG A 116 -10.05 -2.53 10.64
N ALA A 117 -10.17 -1.86 9.49
CA ALA A 117 -9.80 -2.41 8.19
C ALA A 117 -8.29 -2.58 7.99
N VAL A 118 -7.46 -1.81 8.72
CA VAL A 118 -5.99 -1.89 8.70
C VAL A 118 -5.47 -3.33 8.90
N LEU A 119 -6.13 -4.14 9.73
CA LEU A 119 -5.70 -5.52 9.95
C LEU A 119 -5.80 -6.37 8.67
N LEU A 120 -6.92 -6.28 7.96
CA LEU A 120 -7.10 -7.03 6.71
C LEU A 120 -6.16 -6.52 5.63
N ILE A 121 -5.93 -5.20 5.55
CA ILE A 121 -4.89 -4.63 4.67
C ILE A 121 -3.52 -5.23 4.99
N TYR A 122 -3.15 -5.33 6.27
CA TYR A 122 -1.87 -5.93 6.63
C TYR A 122 -1.76 -7.39 6.26
N ARG A 123 -2.85 -8.16 6.35
CA ARG A 123 -2.88 -9.55 5.88
C ARG A 123 -2.68 -9.63 4.38
N ILE A 124 -3.37 -8.78 3.60
CA ILE A 124 -3.18 -8.68 2.15
C ILE A 124 -1.71 -8.36 1.84
N LEU A 125 -1.17 -7.28 2.41
CA LEU A 125 0.22 -6.86 2.21
C LEU A 125 1.22 -7.98 2.54
N ARG A 126 1.02 -8.69 3.65
CA ARG A 126 1.90 -9.79 4.05
C ARG A 126 1.83 -10.97 3.09
N GLN A 127 0.63 -11.41 2.75
CA GLN A 127 0.46 -12.56 1.85
C GLN A 127 0.96 -12.22 0.45
N THR A 128 0.77 -11.00 -0.02
CA THR A 128 1.37 -10.53 -1.27
C THR A 128 2.90 -10.57 -1.23
N ALA A 129 3.53 -10.16 -0.12
CA ALA A 129 4.99 -10.27 0.04
C ALA A 129 5.48 -11.73 -0.03
N LYS A 130 4.73 -12.65 0.57
CA LYS A 130 5.00 -14.10 0.51
C LYS A 130 4.84 -14.66 -0.90
N VAL A 131 3.79 -14.28 -1.61
CA VAL A 131 3.60 -14.64 -3.03
C VAL A 131 4.78 -14.12 -3.86
N LYS A 132 5.20 -12.87 -3.66
CA LYS A 132 6.35 -12.27 -4.36
C LYS A 132 7.62 -13.11 -4.15
N GLN A 133 7.91 -13.53 -2.92
CA GLN A 133 9.03 -14.41 -2.62
C GLN A 133 8.92 -15.77 -3.33
N ILE A 134 7.76 -16.42 -3.26
CA ILE A 134 7.53 -17.74 -3.88
C ILE A 134 7.67 -17.65 -5.40
N VAL A 135 7.09 -16.63 -6.04
CA VAL A 135 7.19 -16.41 -7.50
C VAL A 135 8.65 -16.26 -7.92
N ARG A 136 9.41 -15.40 -7.22
CA ARG A 136 10.84 -15.24 -7.49
C ARG A 136 11.62 -16.55 -7.30
N ASN A 137 11.35 -17.30 -6.25
CA ASN A 137 12.01 -18.60 -6.02
C ASN A 137 11.64 -19.63 -7.08
N THR A 138 10.39 -19.60 -7.57
CA THR A 138 9.91 -20.46 -8.66
C THR A 138 10.63 -20.12 -9.96
N GLU A 139 10.85 -18.84 -10.27
CA GLU A 139 11.62 -18.38 -11.43
C GLU A 139 13.07 -18.90 -11.40
N ILE A 140 13.69 -18.99 -10.20
CA ILE A 140 15.08 -19.45 -10.03
C ILE A 140 15.21 -20.97 -10.03
N THR A 141 14.33 -21.67 -9.29
CA THR A 141 14.49 -23.10 -8.97
C THR A 141 13.54 -24.03 -9.74
N GLY A 142 12.53 -23.48 -10.41
CA GLY A 142 11.54 -24.23 -11.20
C GLY A 142 10.50 -25.00 -10.39
N GLY A 143 10.50 -24.92 -9.06
CA GLY A 143 9.54 -25.62 -8.19
C GLY A 143 8.36 -24.73 -7.78
N SER A 144 7.12 -25.23 -7.91
CA SER A 144 5.87 -24.45 -7.70
C SER A 144 4.96 -24.92 -6.56
N SER A 145 5.37 -25.90 -5.73
CA SER A 145 4.43 -26.67 -4.88
C SER A 145 3.62 -25.85 -3.86
N GLN A 146 4.03 -24.62 -3.53
CA GLN A 146 3.31 -23.74 -2.60
C GLN A 146 2.63 -22.54 -3.28
N LEU A 147 2.88 -22.32 -4.57
CA LEU A 147 2.46 -21.11 -5.28
C LEU A 147 0.93 -21.01 -5.38
N VAL A 148 0.26 -22.10 -5.78
CA VAL A 148 -1.21 -22.16 -5.87
C VAL A 148 -1.85 -21.83 -4.52
N SER A 149 -1.38 -22.47 -3.44
CA SER A 149 -1.93 -22.21 -2.09
C SER A 149 -1.68 -20.80 -1.60
N ALA A 150 -0.53 -20.20 -1.92
CA ALA A 150 -0.21 -18.84 -1.53
C ALA A 150 -1.04 -17.81 -2.30
N LEU A 151 -1.25 -18.04 -3.61
CA LEU A 151 -2.10 -17.21 -4.46
C LEU A 151 -3.57 -17.29 -4.03
N ASP A 152 -4.09 -18.48 -3.79
CA ASP A 152 -5.48 -18.69 -3.32
C ASP A 152 -5.73 -17.93 -2.02
N LEU A 153 -4.82 -18.06 -1.06
CA LEU A 153 -4.91 -17.38 0.23
C LEU A 153 -4.83 -15.84 0.06
N ALA A 154 -3.89 -15.33 -0.75
CA ALA A 154 -3.76 -13.90 -1.00
C ALA A 154 -5.00 -13.30 -1.68
N ILE A 155 -5.55 -13.99 -2.69
CA ILE A 155 -6.78 -13.61 -3.37
C ILE A 155 -7.96 -13.61 -2.40
N SER A 156 -8.08 -14.65 -1.55
CA SER A 156 -9.18 -14.73 -0.59
C SER A 156 -9.21 -13.55 0.40
N PHE A 157 -8.05 -13.02 0.80
CA PHE A 157 -7.99 -11.84 1.68
C PHE A 157 -8.39 -10.55 0.96
N VAL A 158 -8.08 -10.43 -0.33
CA VAL A 158 -8.56 -9.30 -1.15
C VAL A 158 -10.08 -9.38 -1.30
N GLU A 159 -10.62 -10.57 -1.58
CA GLU A 159 -12.07 -10.80 -1.68
C GLU A 159 -12.79 -10.55 -0.35
N GLU A 160 -12.23 -11.01 0.78
CA GLU A 160 -12.77 -10.75 2.13
C GLU A 160 -12.81 -9.24 2.43
N PHE A 161 -11.75 -8.51 2.10
CA PHE A 161 -11.71 -7.07 2.28
C PHE A 161 -12.76 -6.36 1.42
N ASN A 162 -12.85 -6.71 0.13
CA ASN A 162 -13.80 -6.10 -0.80
C ASN A 162 -15.24 -6.38 -0.34
N HIS A 163 -15.55 -7.63 0.02
CA HIS A 163 -16.86 -8.01 0.56
C HIS A 163 -17.23 -7.21 1.81
N THR A 164 -16.27 -6.96 2.69
CA THR A 164 -16.50 -6.28 3.97
C THR A 164 -16.58 -4.75 3.84
N TYR A 165 -15.75 -4.15 2.98
CA TYR A 165 -15.52 -2.71 2.98
C TYR A 165 -15.86 -1.98 1.69
N ASP A 166 -16.25 -2.64 0.59
CA ASP A 166 -16.54 -1.94 -0.68
C ASP A 166 -17.69 -0.94 -0.56
N GLY A 167 -18.77 -1.31 0.14
CA GLY A 167 -19.87 -0.36 0.38
C GLY A 167 -19.40 0.89 1.12
N PHE A 168 -18.55 0.70 2.15
CA PHE A 168 -17.97 1.81 2.92
C PHE A 168 -17.03 2.66 2.05
N ARG A 169 -16.18 2.02 1.24
CA ARG A 169 -15.22 2.69 0.38
C ARG A 169 -15.88 3.50 -0.71
N ASN A 170 -16.87 2.92 -1.39
CA ASN A 170 -17.60 3.60 -2.46
C ASN A 170 -18.32 4.84 -1.93
N ARG A 171 -18.93 4.74 -0.75
CA ARG A 171 -19.56 5.89 -0.09
C ARG A 171 -18.54 6.96 0.31
N CYS A 172 -17.45 6.59 0.98
CA CYS A 172 -16.41 7.56 1.39
C CYS A 172 -15.74 8.22 0.18
N MET A 173 -15.62 7.52 -0.95
CA MET A 173 -15.10 8.11 -2.19
C MET A 173 -16.09 9.12 -2.77
N ALA A 174 -17.38 8.78 -2.84
CA ALA A 174 -18.41 9.68 -3.35
C ALA A 174 -18.56 10.95 -2.50
N ASP A 175 -18.51 10.80 -1.18
CA ASP A 175 -18.68 11.90 -0.21
C ASP A 175 -17.35 12.56 0.17
N PHE A 176 -16.24 12.25 -0.52
CA PHE A 176 -14.88 12.53 -0.04
C PHE A 176 -14.65 14.01 0.31
N GLU A 177 -15.14 14.94 -0.50
CA GLU A 177 -14.99 16.38 -0.29
C GLU A 177 -15.66 16.88 1.00
N SER A 178 -16.78 16.25 1.39
CA SER A 178 -17.56 16.60 2.58
C SER A 178 -16.96 16.04 3.88
N LEU A 179 -16.04 15.08 3.80
CA LEU A 179 -15.41 14.47 4.97
C LEU A 179 -14.50 15.45 5.70
N SER A 180 -14.36 15.29 7.02
CA SER A 180 -13.37 16.05 7.79
C SER A 180 -11.93 15.68 7.39
N SER A 181 -10.97 16.55 7.69
CA SER A 181 -9.56 16.32 7.34
C SER A 181 -9.01 15.00 7.90
N THR A 182 -9.41 14.63 9.12
CA THR A 182 -9.00 13.37 9.75
C THR A 182 -9.57 12.14 9.03
N SER A 183 -10.82 12.23 8.59
CA SER A 183 -11.51 11.19 7.84
C SER A 183 -10.94 11.04 6.44
N LYS A 184 -10.75 12.16 5.73
CA LYS A 184 -10.04 12.20 4.43
C LYS A 184 -8.70 11.49 4.54
N LEU A 185 -7.91 11.84 5.56
CA LEU A 185 -6.61 11.23 5.80
C LEU A 185 -6.69 9.72 6.04
N SER A 186 -7.56 9.30 6.96
CA SER A 186 -7.69 7.88 7.31
C SER A 186 -8.15 7.04 6.12
N PHE A 187 -9.11 7.56 5.35
CA PHE A 187 -9.67 6.90 4.18
C PHE A 187 -8.66 6.82 3.02
N GLY A 188 -7.96 7.91 2.68
CA GLY A 188 -6.98 7.82 1.60
C GLY A 188 -5.82 6.87 1.92
N TYR A 189 -5.37 6.77 3.19
CA TYR A 189 -4.39 5.74 3.58
C TYR A 189 -4.93 4.33 3.38
N LEU A 190 -6.20 4.11 3.75
CA LEU A 190 -6.87 2.84 3.53
C LEU A 190 -6.86 2.45 2.05
N VAL A 191 -7.30 3.37 1.18
CA VAL A 191 -7.37 3.16 -0.27
C VAL A 191 -5.97 2.89 -0.85
N LEU A 192 -4.98 3.70 -0.50
CA LEU A 192 -3.62 3.59 -1.03
C LEU A 192 -2.94 2.29 -0.60
N PHE A 193 -3.07 1.87 0.66
CA PHE A 193 -2.43 0.65 1.14
C PHE A 193 -3.14 -0.62 0.67
N TRP A 194 -4.47 -0.62 0.58
CA TRP A 194 -5.18 -1.70 -0.08
C TRP A 194 -4.75 -1.81 -1.56
N SER A 195 -4.69 -0.69 -2.28
CA SER A 195 -4.29 -0.67 -3.68
C SER A 195 -2.84 -1.14 -3.88
N LEU A 196 -1.91 -0.79 -2.97
CA LEU A 196 -0.53 -1.27 -3.02
C LEU A 196 -0.46 -2.80 -2.98
N GLY A 197 -1.18 -3.42 -2.03
CA GLY A 197 -1.21 -4.87 -1.88
C GLY A 197 -1.84 -5.56 -3.08
N THR A 198 -2.95 -5.00 -3.60
CA THR A 198 -3.69 -5.54 -4.74
C THR A 198 -2.93 -5.42 -6.05
N LEU A 199 -2.35 -4.26 -6.37
CA LEU A 199 -1.55 -4.07 -7.59
C LEU A 199 -0.31 -4.97 -7.57
N THR A 200 0.38 -5.04 -6.43
CA THR A 200 1.56 -5.91 -6.30
C THR A 200 1.16 -7.38 -6.46
N LEU A 201 0.01 -7.81 -5.93
CA LEU A 201 -0.49 -9.17 -6.13
C LEU A 201 -0.80 -9.47 -7.60
N ALA A 202 -1.47 -8.55 -8.30
CA ALA A 202 -1.78 -8.68 -9.71
C ALA A 202 -0.49 -8.84 -10.56
N GLU A 203 0.54 -8.03 -10.26
CA GLU A 203 1.86 -8.16 -10.88
C GLU A 203 2.46 -9.56 -10.66
N GLN A 204 2.40 -10.08 -9.43
CA GLN A 204 2.94 -11.40 -9.13
C GLN A 204 2.14 -12.54 -9.79
N ILE A 205 0.83 -12.39 -9.94
CA ILE A 205 -0.01 -13.32 -10.71
C ILE A 205 0.42 -13.32 -12.19
N GLY A 206 0.64 -12.15 -12.78
CA GLY A 206 1.14 -12.02 -14.15
C GLY A 206 2.51 -12.68 -14.34
N ARG A 207 3.44 -12.45 -13.40
CA ARG A 207 4.77 -13.11 -13.39
C ARG A 207 4.67 -14.62 -13.24
N ALA A 208 3.83 -15.10 -12.34
CA ALA A 208 3.58 -16.53 -12.13
C ALA A 208 3.05 -17.19 -13.42
N ARG A 209 2.15 -16.52 -14.14
CA ARG A 209 1.60 -16.99 -15.42
C ARG A 209 2.68 -17.12 -16.49
N ASN A 210 3.57 -16.14 -16.60
CA ASN A 210 4.65 -16.14 -17.58
C ASN A 210 5.75 -17.18 -17.27
N SER A 211 5.94 -17.49 -15.99
CA SER A 211 7.03 -18.37 -15.52
C SER A 211 6.63 -19.85 -15.41
N CYS A 212 5.36 -20.15 -15.12
CA CYS A 212 4.89 -21.52 -14.87
C CYS A 212 4.54 -22.23 -16.20
N LEU A 213 5.56 -22.69 -16.92
CA LEU A 213 5.38 -23.13 -18.31
C LEU A 213 4.57 -24.42 -18.53
N ARG A 214 4.30 -25.33 -17.57
CA ARG A 214 3.75 -26.66 -17.96
C ARG A 214 2.82 -27.48 -17.05
N GLN A 215 2.44 -27.12 -15.81
CA GLN A 215 1.73 -28.12 -14.96
C GLN A 215 0.47 -27.66 -14.19
N GLU A 216 0.25 -26.36 -13.93
CA GLU A 216 -0.88 -25.90 -13.09
C GLU A 216 -1.73 -24.81 -13.79
N THR A 217 -2.00 -24.99 -15.09
CA THR A 217 -2.56 -23.95 -15.95
C THR A 217 -3.94 -23.46 -15.53
N ASN A 218 -4.84 -24.35 -15.08
CA ASN A 218 -6.25 -23.95 -14.88
C ASN A 218 -6.45 -23.01 -13.69
N PHE A 219 -5.75 -23.22 -12.57
CA PHE A 219 -5.86 -22.32 -11.42
C PHE A 219 -5.17 -20.99 -11.70
N ILE A 220 -3.99 -21.01 -12.32
CA ILE A 220 -3.23 -19.78 -12.61
C ILE A 220 -3.99 -18.89 -13.60
N GLU A 221 -4.69 -19.47 -14.58
CA GLU A 221 -5.57 -18.71 -15.49
C GLU A 221 -6.77 -18.10 -14.75
N LEU A 222 -7.43 -18.85 -13.85
CA LEU A 222 -8.52 -18.31 -13.02
C LEU A 222 -8.03 -17.19 -12.10
N ALA A 223 -6.87 -17.39 -11.47
CA ALA A 223 -6.20 -16.38 -10.65
C ALA A 223 -5.84 -15.15 -11.48
N GLY A 224 -5.44 -15.33 -12.75
CA GLY A 224 -5.22 -14.25 -13.72
C GLY A 224 -6.48 -13.42 -13.96
N GLY A 225 -7.63 -14.07 -14.18
CA GLY A 225 -8.93 -13.39 -14.33
C GLY A 225 -9.29 -12.54 -13.11
N LYS A 226 -9.16 -13.11 -11.90
CA LYS A 226 -9.38 -12.37 -10.64
C LYS A 226 -8.36 -11.25 -10.44
N GLY A 227 -7.09 -11.51 -10.75
CA GLY A 227 -5.99 -10.55 -10.69
C GLY A 227 -6.27 -9.31 -11.53
N ASN A 228 -6.70 -9.49 -12.78
CA ASN A 228 -7.06 -8.40 -13.68
C ASN A 228 -8.27 -7.58 -13.19
N GLN A 229 -9.25 -8.24 -12.58
CA GLN A 229 -10.41 -7.55 -12.00
C GLN A 229 -10.00 -6.70 -10.78
N HIS A 230 -9.22 -7.27 -9.87
CA HIS A 230 -8.76 -6.55 -8.68
C HIS A 230 -7.77 -5.43 -9.03
N GLU A 231 -6.91 -5.65 -10.02
CA GLU A 231 -6.04 -4.63 -10.59
C GLU A 231 -6.84 -3.43 -11.11
N ALA A 232 -7.86 -3.65 -11.94
CA ALA A 232 -8.70 -2.58 -12.47
C ALA A 232 -9.35 -1.75 -11.35
N ALA A 233 -9.86 -2.43 -10.32
CA ALA A 233 -10.45 -1.78 -9.15
C ALA A 233 -9.43 -0.96 -8.35
N ALA A 234 -8.21 -1.46 -8.21
CA ALA A 234 -7.11 -0.76 -7.55
C ALA A 234 -6.65 0.48 -8.33
N ILE A 235 -6.46 0.36 -9.64
CA ILE A 235 -6.14 1.48 -10.54
C ILE A 235 -7.21 2.57 -10.42
N SER A 236 -8.48 2.21 -10.60
CA SER A 236 -9.61 3.13 -10.51
C SER A 236 -9.66 3.87 -9.17
N SER A 237 -9.42 3.14 -8.07
CA SER A 237 -9.39 3.71 -6.73
C SER A 237 -8.24 4.71 -6.53
N VAL A 238 -7.04 4.42 -7.04
CA VAL A 238 -5.87 5.31 -6.95
C VAL A 238 -6.08 6.56 -7.81
N ILE A 239 -6.66 6.44 -9.00
CA ILE A 239 -7.00 7.58 -9.85
C ILE A 239 -8.03 8.47 -9.15
N ALA A 240 -9.13 7.89 -8.66
CA ALA A 240 -10.19 8.63 -8.01
C ALA A 240 -9.69 9.41 -6.79
N ILE A 241 -8.94 8.76 -5.88
CA ILE A 241 -8.39 9.45 -4.71
C ILE A 241 -7.37 10.52 -5.10
N SER A 242 -6.54 10.27 -6.13
CA SER A 242 -5.57 11.25 -6.61
C SER A 242 -6.24 12.47 -7.25
N LYS A 243 -7.35 12.27 -7.96
CA LYS A 243 -8.17 13.35 -8.52
C LYS A 243 -8.73 14.23 -7.42
N HIS A 244 -9.38 13.66 -6.41
CA HIS A 244 -9.87 14.44 -5.28
C HIS A 244 -8.75 15.18 -4.53
N ILE A 245 -7.54 14.60 -4.44
CA ILE A 245 -6.37 15.24 -3.85
C ILE A 245 -5.91 16.45 -4.68
N ALA A 246 -5.86 16.30 -6.01
CA ALA A 246 -5.48 17.36 -6.94
C ALA A 246 -6.50 18.50 -6.92
N ASP A 247 -7.80 18.18 -7.02
CA ASP A 247 -8.89 19.16 -7.07
C ASP A 247 -8.90 20.03 -5.80
N MET A 248 -8.77 19.43 -4.60
CA MET A 248 -8.66 20.19 -3.35
C MET A 248 -7.42 21.07 -3.25
N SER A 249 -6.33 20.72 -3.93
CA SER A 249 -5.11 21.53 -3.97
C SER A 249 -5.29 22.76 -4.87
N THR A 250 -6.17 22.70 -5.86
CA THR A 250 -6.52 23.83 -6.73
C THR A 250 -7.52 24.80 -6.11
N GLU A 251 -8.55 24.30 -5.42
CA GLU A 251 -9.60 25.13 -4.80
C GLU A 251 -9.12 25.87 -3.54
N ASN A 252 -8.23 25.26 -2.75
CA ASN A 252 -7.70 25.84 -1.51
C ASN A 252 -6.43 26.69 -1.74
N ALA A 253 -6.08 26.99 -3.00
CA ALA A 253 -5.02 27.93 -3.35
C ALA A 253 -5.37 29.40 -3.06
N SER A 254 -6.48 29.67 -2.34
CA SER A 254 -6.76 30.98 -1.78
C SER A 254 -5.85 31.24 -0.57
N PHE A 255 -4.97 32.22 -0.74
CA PHE A 255 -3.92 32.62 0.19
C PHE A 255 -4.53 33.08 1.54
N SER A 256 -4.62 32.21 2.54
CA SER A 256 -4.89 32.63 3.92
C SER A 256 -3.58 32.99 4.62
N VAL A 257 -3.44 34.27 4.97
CA VAL A 257 -2.30 34.87 5.70
C VAL A 257 -2.37 34.49 7.19
N SER A 258 -2.56 33.21 7.48
CA SER A 258 -2.63 32.67 8.83
C SER A 258 -1.67 31.50 9.00
N GLY A 259 -0.42 31.63 8.56
CA GLY A 259 0.72 30.76 8.92
C GLY A 259 0.61 29.26 8.60
N ASP A 260 -0.55 28.78 8.19
CA ASP A 260 -0.83 27.44 7.72
C ASP A 260 -0.66 27.50 6.21
N SER A 261 0.52 27.09 5.74
CA SER A 261 0.84 26.99 4.32
C SER A 261 -0.32 26.32 3.58
N GLY A 262 -0.84 26.98 2.54
CA GLY A 262 -1.97 26.52 1.71
C GLY A 262 -2.07 25.00 1.65
N MET A 263 -3.12 24.48 2.28
CA MET A 263 -3.19 23.10 2.76
C MET A 263 -3.22 22.09 1.62
N LYS A 264 -2.05 21.73 1.09
CA LYS A 264 -1.83 20.42 0.47
C LYS A 264 -2.26 19.36 1.47
N LEU A 265 -2.98 18.32 1.04
CA LEU A 265 -3.50 17.32 1.95
C LEU A 265 -2.41 16.79 2.90
N PRO A 266 -2.75 16.51 4.17
CA PRO A 266 -1.76 16.05 5.13
C PRO A 266 -1.07 14.73 4.74
N PHE A 267 -1.60 13.97 3.75
CA PHE A 267 -0.91 12.83 3.14
C PHE A 267 0.52 13.14 2.70
N ILE A 268 0.71 14.33 2.13
CA ILE A 268 1.97 14.78 1.52
C ILE A 268 2.93 15.29 2.61
N SER A 269 2.40 15.76 3.74
CA SER A 269 3.17 16.25 4.89
C SER A 269 3.46 15.18 5.95
N HIS A 270 2.73 14.07 5.98
CA HIS A 270 2.96 12.99 6.93
C HIS A 270 4.14 12.10 6.51
N HIS A 271 5.33 12.43 7.02
CA HIS A 271 6.60 11.73 6.78
C HIS A 271 6.60 10.23 7.09
N ALA A 272 5.63 9.76 7.88
CA ALA A 272 5.53 8.39 8.35
C ALA A 272 5.29 7.36 7.23
N SER A 273 4.66 7.71 6.11
CA SER A 273 4.15 6.68 5.17
C SER A 273 4.53 6.93 3.72
N LEU A 274 5.53 7.78 3.47
CA LEU A 274 5.80 8.29 2.13
C LEU A 274 6.29 7.23 1.15
N ALA A 275 7.17 6.31 1.57
CA ALA A 275 7.68 5.28 0.66
C ALA A 275 6.58 4.33 0.12
N PRO A 276 5.68 3.77 0.95
CA PRO A 276 4.51 3.03 0.46
C PRO A 276 3.58 3.86 -0.43
N ILE A 277 3.35 5.14 -0.13
CA ILE A 277 2.51 6.03 -0.96
C ILE A 277 3.15 6.24 -2.34
N VAL A 278 4.43 6.60 -2.37
CA VAL A 278 5.19 6.76 -3.62
C VAL A 278 5.18 5.48 -4.44
N ALA A 279 5.34 4.32 -3.78
CA ALA A 279 5.32 3.03 -4.44
C ALA A 279 3.96 2.73 -5.09
N VAL A 280 2.83 2.97 -4.41
CA VAL A 280 1.52 2.74 -5.01
C VAL A 280 1.21 3.71 -6.14
N LEU A 281 1.56 4.99 -6.02
CA LEU A 281 1.37 5.99 -7.07
C LEU A 281 2.23 5.69 -8.30
N SER A 282 3.50 5.32 -8.11
CA SER A 282 4.37 4.92 -9.21
C SER A 282 3.89 3.62 -9.86
N LYS A 283 3.48 2.63 -9.06
CA LYS A 283 3.00 1.34 -9.54
C LYS A 283 1.68 1.47 -10.29
N SER A 284 0.74 2.31 -9.83
CA SER A 284 -0.51 2.51 -10.56
C SER A 284 -0.27 3.11 -11.96
N ILE A 285 0.70 4.01 -12.12
CA ILE A 285 1.11 4.52 -13.43
C ILE A 285 1.66 3.38 -14.31
N ASP A 286 2.60 2.57 -13.80
CA ASP A 286 3.14 1.42 -14.54
C ASP A 286 2.01 0.49 -15.03
N HIS A 287 1.06 0.16 -14.16
CA HIS A 287 -0.06 -0.73 -14.49
C HIS A 287 -1.04 -0.13 -15.51
N VAL A 288 -1.32 1.18 -15.43
CA VAL A 288 -2.14 1.86 -16.45
C VAL A 288 -1.45 1.78 -17.81
N ILE A 289 -0.15 2.07 -17.86
CA ILE A 289 0.63 2.05 -19.10
C ILE A 289 0.72 0.63 -19.67
N GLN A 290 0.99 -0.37 -18.83
CA GLN A 290 1.07 -1.76 -19.26
C GLN A 290 -0.26 -2.23 -19.89
N ARG A 291 -1.41 -1.87 -19.31
CA ARG A 291 -2.73 -2.18 -19.89
C ARG A 291 -2.96 -1.55 -21.25
N ILE A 292 -2.44 -0.35 -21.50
CA ILE A 292 -2.53 0.30 -22.82
C ILE A 292 -1.68 -0.45 -23.83
N VAL A 293 -0.44 -0.77 -23.45
CA VAL A 293 0.52 -1.49 -24.31
C VAL A 293 -0.01 -2.88 -24.67
N ASP A 294 -0.66 -3.56 -23.73
CA ASP A 294 -1.23 -4.90 -23.92
C ASP A 294 -2.59 -4.90 -24.64
N SER A 295 -3.24 -3.73 -24.81
CA SER A 295 -4.56 -3.65 -25.44
C SER A 295 -4.46 -3.68 -26.96
N GLU A 296 -5.08 -4.68 -27.60
CA GLU A 296 -5.16 -4.79 -29.07
C GLU A 296 -6.03 -3.70 -29.71
N THR A 297 -6.95 -3.11 -28.93
CA THR A 297 -7.75 -1.94 -29.30
C THR A 297 -7.34 -0.79 -28.37
N PRO A 298 -6.70 0.28 -28.86
CA PRO A 298 -6.43 1.46 -28.06
C PRO A 298 -7.76 2.19 -27.80
N ASP A 299 -8.55 1.66 -26.86
CA ASP A 299 -9.83 2.23 -26.49
C ASP A 299 -9.54 3.57 -25.79
N ASP A 300 -9.93 4.64 -26.46
CA ASP A 300 -9.79 6.06 -26.11
C ASP A 300 -8.38 6.53 -25.74
N GLY A 301 -7.54 6.77 -26.75
CA GLY A 301 -6.16 7.27 -26.65
C GLY A 301 -5.93 8.57 -25.85
N VAL A 302 -6.98 9.19 -25.30
CA VAL A 302 -6.92 10.38 -24.44
C VAL A 302 -7.40 10.11 -22.99
N ASN A 303 -8.25 9.10 -22.78
CA ASN A 303 -8.86 8.80 -21.48
C ASN A 303 -7.83 8.26 -20.47
N TRP A 304 -6.80 7.56 -20.96
CA TRP A 304 -5.71 7.09 -20.12
C TRP A 304 -4.78 8.23 -19.65
N MET A 305 -4.56 9.26 -20.47
CA MET A 305 -3.74 10.41 -20.07
C MET A 305 -4.42 11.20 -18.95
N LEU A 306 -5.74 11.38 -19.06
CA LEU A 306 -6.59 11.96 -18.02
C LEU A 306 -6.60 11.13 -16.73
N SER A 307 -6.37 9.82 -16.85
CA SER A 307 -6.24 8.91 -15.71
C SER A 307 -4.86 9.03 -15.03
N ILE A 308 -3.78 9.22 -15.79
CA ILE A 308 -2.41 9.33 -15.25
C ILE A 308 -2.15 10.71 -14.64
N LYS A 309 -2.64 11.80 -15.26
CA LYS A 309 -2.33 13.18 -14.85
C LYS A 309 -2.54 13.43 -13.35
N PRO A 310 -3.69 13.07 -12.72
CA PRO A 310 -3.89 13.29 -11.28
C PRO A 310 -2.90 12.50 -10.41
N VAL A 311 -2.61 11.26 -10.79
CA VAL A 311 -1.70 10.37 -10.06
C VAL A 311 -0.26 10.90 -10.14
N LEU A 312 0.17 11.32 -11.33
CA LEU A 312 1.49 11.90 -11.56
C LEU A 312 1.66 13.23 -10.82
N SER A 313 0.63 14.09 -10.80
CA SER A 313 0.63 15.32 -10.01
C SER A 313 0.79 15.04 -8.53
N CYS A 314 -0.01 14.10 -7.98
CA CYS A 314 0.12 13.68 -6.58
C CYS A 314 1.52 13.16 -6.27
N LEU A 315 2.08 12.34 -7.17
CA LEU A 315 3.43 11.82 -7.03
C LEU A 315 4.44 12.98 -6.98
N LEU A 316 4.40 13.91 -7.95
CA LEU A 316 5.32 15.05 -7.99
C LEU A 316 5.19 15.98 -6.78
N ASP A 317 3.98 16.17 -6.25
CA ASP A 317 3.76 16.98 -5.05
C ASP A 317 4.46 16.42 -3.80
N MET A 318 4.75 15.11 -3.77
CA MET A 318 5.57 14.50 -2.70
C MET A 318 6.97 15.12 -2.60
N ARG A 319 7.49 15.73 -3.68
CA ARG A 319 8.78 16.45 -3.66
C ARG A 319 8.78 17.68 -2.76
N SER A 320 7.62 18.17 -2.35
CA SER A 320 7.50 19.32 -1.45
C SER A 320 8.12 19.08 -0.07
N THR A 321 8.26 17.82 0.35
CA THR A 321 8.95 17.46 1.60
C THR A 321 10.33 16.87 1.35
N VAL A 322 11.26 17.04 2.30
CA VAL A 322 12.61 16.43 2.21
C VAL A 322 12.53 14.91 2.10
N ALA A 323 11.68 14.30 2.93
CA ALA A 323 11.48 12.85 2.96
C ALA A 323 10.85 12.35 1.64
N GLY A 324 9.86 13.07 1.11
CA GLY A 324 9.20 12.71 -0.14
C GLY A 324 10.11 12.91 -1.35
N SER A 325 10.90 13.98 -1.39
CA SER A 325 11.94 14.23 -2.40
C SER A 325 12.98 13.09 -2.48
N GLN A 326 13.36 12.51 -1.34
CA GLN A 326 14.23 11.33 -1.33
C GLN A 326 13.50 10.07 -1.81
N SER A 327 12.27 9.86 -1.34
CA SER A 327 11.50 8.65 -1.62
C SER A 327 11.10 8.53 -3.09
N ILE A 328 10.79 9.66 -3.74
CA ILE A 328 10.37 9.72 -5.15
C ILE A 328 11.52 9.58 -6.15
N GLN A 329 12.76 9.87 -5.76
CA GLN A 329 13.85 10.02 -6.73
C GLN A 329 14.03 8.77 -7.59
N ALA A 330 14.16 7.59 -6.97
CA ALA A 330 14.36 6.34 -7.72
C ALA A 330 13.09 5.90 -8.49
N PRO A 331 11.88 5.85 -7.89
CA PRO A 331 10.66 5.49 -8.61
C PRO A 331 10.35 6.39 -9.82
N LEU A 332 10.52 7.71 -9.68
CA LEU A 332 10.28 8.63 -10.80
C LEU A 332 11.35 8.54 -11.88
N SER A 333 12.62 8.34 -11.51
CA SER A 333 13.67 8.11 -12.51
C SER A 333 13.41 6.83 -13.32
N ARG A 334 12.92 5.78 -12.65
CA ARG A 334 12.48 4.54 -13.29
C ARG A 334 11.32 4.78 -14.27
N LEU A 335 10.26 5.48 -13.82
CA LEU A 335 9.12 5.83 -14.67
C LEU A 335 9.55 6.61 -15.93
N LEU A 336 10.39 7.63 -15.77
CA LEU A 336 10.88 8.43 -16.90
C LEU A 336 11.78 7.63 -17.84
N ALA A 337 12.54 6.67 -17.30
CA ALA A 337 13.42 5.82 -18.11
C ALA A 337 12.64 4.81 -18.98
N PHE A 338 11.54 4.26 -18.45
CA PHE A 338 10.74 3.24 -19.15
C PHE A 338 9.56 3.80 -19.95
N HIS A 339 9.01 4.94 -19.54
CA HIS A 339 7.75 5.49 -20.05
C HIS A 339 7.82 7.02 -20.29
N GLY A 340 9.02 7.59 -20.38
CA GLY A 340 9.20 9.05 -20.45
C GLY A 340 8.49 9.69 -21.65
N ASP A 341 8.46 9.04 -22.80
CA ASP A 341 7.72 9.46 -23.98
C ASP A 341 6.21 9.60 -23.71
N LEU A 342 5.58 8.53 -23.21
CA LEU A 342 4.15 8.49 -22.88
C LEU A 342 3.78 9.49 -21.77
N LEU A 343 4.66 9.63 -20.77
CA LEU A 343 4.42 10.55 -19.65
C LEU A 343 4.50 12.01 -20.08
N MET A 344 5.33 12.37 -21.06
CA MET A 344 5.42 13.74 -21.57
C MET A 344 4.16 14.16 -22.34
N GLU A 345 3.52 13.23 -23.04
CA GLU A 345 2.24 13.48 -23.73
C GLU A 345 1.10 13.78 -22.75
N CYS A 346 1.15 13.26 -21.52
CA CYS A 346 0.14 13.52 -20.49
C CYS A 346 0.08 14.99 -20.03
N TRP A 347 1.15 15.78 -20.25
CA TRP A 347 1.23 17.19 -19.82
C TRP A 347 0.66 18.18 -20.82
N THR A 348 0.41 17.76 -22.05
CA THR A 348 -0.09 18.65 -23.11
C THR A 348 -1.61 18.77 -23.15
N ILE A 349 -2.33 18.03 -22.29
CA ILE A 349 -3.80 18.03 -22.24
C ILE A 349 -4.22 18.87 -21.05
N ASP A 350 -4.79 20.05 -21.29
CA ASP A 350 -5.14 20.97 -20.20
C ASP A 350 -6.51 20.69 -19.59
N ASP A 351 -7.56 20.30 -20.33
CA ASP A 351 -8.82 19.78 -19.76
C ASP A 351 -9.77 19.21 -20.83
N PHE A 352 -10.77 18.42 -20.39
CA PHE A 352 -11.83 17.79 -21.21
C PHE A 352 -12.60 18.73 -22.17
N ALA A 353 -12.50 20.05 -22.02
CA ALA A 353 -13.23 21.01 -22.83
C ALA A 353 -12.63 21.23 -24.24
N GLU A 354 -11.34 20.94 -24.45
CA GLU A 354 -10.69 21.08 -25.76
C GLU A 354 -10.86 19.84 -26.67
N LEU A 355 -11.50 18.79 -26.19
CA LEU A 355 -11.67 17.51 -26.91
C LEU A 355 -13.08 17.28 -27.45
N LEU A 356 -13.98 18.26 -27.28
CA LEU A 356 -15.35 18.23 -27.82
C LEU A 356 -15.60 19.30 -28.90
N ASP A 357 -14.56 19.98 -29.39
CA ASP A 357 -14.62 20.85 -30.57
C ASP A 357 -13.95 20.22 -31.80
#